data_AF-A0A7R7JCR2-F1
#
_entry.id   AF-A0A7R7JCR2-F1
#
_cell.length_a   1.000
_cell.length_b   1.000
_cell.length_c   1.000
_cell.angle_alpha   90.00
_cell.angle_beta   90.00
_cell.angle_gamma   90.00
#
_symmetry.space_group_name_H-M   'P 1'
#
loop_
_entity.id
_entity.type
_entity.pdbx_description
1 polymer ?
#
loop_
_entity_poly.entity_id
_entity_poly.type
_entity_poly.pdbx_seq_one_letter_code
_entity_poly.pdbx_strand_id
1 'polypeptide(L)'
;MTQSENETYRVWDRSVRVFHWVNFTSVLLLLAIGLIIYNGKALGISAEAKVFLKTFHVWVGYVMVLNLLWRYLWGFVGSRYARWGAVLPFGRGYFSELGAYLRSLAGGEPRRYLGHNPLGRLMVLVLFVLLTVQGVTGLVLAGTDIYYPPLGGWIAGWVAAAGVDPAALVPGDKTLVDPAAWEAMRAFRKPYITLHEWVFFVLSGAALLHILAVVISEIKERSGLVSAMIHGYKTPDRKPEDRPE
;
A
#
# COMPACT_ATOMS: atom_id res chain seq x y z
N MET A 1 -13.56 39.70 11.09
CA MET A 1 -13.12 38.48 11.81
C MET A 1 -14.34 37.64 12.11
N THR A 2 -14.74 36.77 11.19
CA THR A 2 -15.79 35.77 11.47
C THR A 2 -15.12 34.59 12.15
N GLN A 3 -15.25 34.50 13.47
CA GLN A 3 -14.99 33.26 14.21
C GLN A 3 -15.88 32.19 13.58
N SER A 4 -15.33 31.21 12.86
CA SER A 4 -16.07 29.97 12.67
C SER A 4 -16.05 29.26 14.02
N GLU A 5 -17.23 29.00 14.58
CA GLU A 5 -17.40 28.10 15.71
C GLU A 5 -16.58 26.82 15.47
N ASN A 6 -15.99 26.27 16.53
CA ASN A 6 -15.19 25.02 16.50
C ASN A 6 -16.08 23.80 16.18
N GLU A 7 -16.73 23.80 15.01
CA GLU A 7 -17.54 22.69 14.53
C GLU A 7 -16.66 21.47 14.30
N THR A 8 -17.08 20.36 14.89
CA THR A 8 -16.36 19.10 14.83
C THR A 8 -17.06 18.17 13.84
N TYR A 9 -16.32 17.73 12.83
CA TYR A 9 -16.83 16.91 11.75
C TYR A 9 -16.31 15.48 11.87
N ARG A 10 -17.20 14.49 11.69
CA ARG A 10 -16.79 13.09 11.53
C ARG A 10 -16.29 12.86 10.11
N VAL A 11 -15.00 12.61 9.96
CA VAL A 11 -14.35 12.47 8.65
C VAL A 11 -14.04 11.01 8.35
N TRP A 12 -13.25 10.37 9.22
CA TRP A 12 -12.76 9.01 8.98
C TRP A 12 -13.59 8.02 9.78
N ASP A 13 -14.37 7.20 9.09
CA ASP A 13 -15.05 6.07 9.72
C ASP A 13 -14.05 5.01 10.24
N ARG A 14 -14.54 4.09 11.08
CA ARG A 14 -13.69 3.08 11.74
C ARG A 14 -12.99 2.18 10.71
N SER A 15 -13.66 1.82 9.63
CA SER A 15 -13.13 0.93 8.59
C SER A 15 -11.94 1.58 7.87
N VAL A 16 -12.04 2.87 7.54
CA VAL A 16 -10.92 3.64 6.96
C VAL A 16 -9.71 3.69 7.90
N ARG A 17 -9.94 3.94 9.21
CA ARG A 17 -8.85 4.01 10.19
C ARG A 17 -8.18 2.66 10.39
N VAL A 18 -8.95 1.58 10.51
CA VAL A 18 -8.43 0.21 10.60
C VAL A 18 -7.62 -0.12 9.35
N PHE A 19 -8.17 0.14 8.15
CA PHE A 19 -7.44 -0.06 6.91
C PHE A 19 -6.10 0.66 6.92
N HIS A 20 -6.08 1.95 7.27
CA HIS A 20 -4.88 2.76 7.25
C HIS A 20 -3.81 2.20 8.19
N TRP A 21 -4.14 1.94 9.45
CA TRP A 21 -3.15 1.49 10.44
C TRP A 21 -2.65 0.07 10.17
N VAL A 22 -3.53 -0.84 9.76
CA VAL A 22 -3.11 -2.18 9.33
C VAL A 22 -2.19 -2.06 8.11
N ASN A 23 -2.55 -1.27 7.10
CA ASN A 23 -1.74 -1.11 5.90
C ASN A 23 -0.38 -0.44 6.21
N PHE A 24 -0.38 0.60 7.04
CA PHE A 24 0.83 1.29 7.48
C PHE A 24 1.80 0.33 8.17
N THR A 25 1.33 -0.42 9.16
CA THR A 25 2.15 -1.39 9.89
C THR A 25 2.63 -2.52 8.97
N SER A 26 1.75 -3.09 8.13
CA SER A 26 2.13 -4.11 7.15
C SER A 26 3.20 -3.61 6.19
N VAL A 27 3.06 -2.40 5.65
CA VAL A 27 4.06 -1.81 4.74
C VAL A 27 5.39 -1.62 5.45
N LEU A 28 5.42 -1.09 6.68
CA LEU A 28 6.68 -0.95 7.43
C LEU A 28 7.37 -2.30 7.68
N LEU A 29 6.61 -3.33 8.05
CA LEU A 29 7.14 -4.68 8.25
C LEU A 29 7.66 -5.28 6.92
N LEU A 30 6.89 -5.17 5.84
CA LEU A 30 7.29 -5.63 4.51
C LEU A 30 8.55 -4.91 4.01
N LEU A 31 8.66 -3.61 4.28
CA LEU A 31 9.84 -2.82 3.94
C LEU A 31 11.08 -3.34 4.68
N ALA A 32 10.98 -3.51 6.01
CA ALA A 32 12.08 -4.01 6.82
C ALA A 32 12.51 -5.43 6.39
N ILE A 33 11.56 -6.35 6.27
CA ILE A 33 11.83 -7.75 5.86
C ILE A 33 12.37 -7.78 4.42
N GLY A 34 11.81 -6.97 3.52
CA GLY A 34 12.23 -6.86 2.13
C GLY A 34 13.69 -6.42 1.99
N LEU A 35 14.13 -5.43 2.79
CA LEU A 35 15.54 -5.01 2.83
C LEU A 35 16.46 -6.12 3.34
N ILE A 36 16.04 -6.89 4.35
CA ILE A 36 16.81 -8.03 4.85
C ILE A 36 16.93 -9.10 3.77
N ILE A 37 15.84 -9.44 3.08
CA ILE A 37 15.84 -10.42 1.98
C ILE A 37 16.74 -9.95 0.83
N TYR A 38 16.63 -8.69 0.43
CA TYR A 38 17.42 -8.08 -0.64
C TYR A 38 18.93 -8.12 -0.34
N ASN A 39 19.30 -7.82 0.90
CA ASN A 39 20.69 -7.82 1.36
C ASN A 39 21.16 -9.16 1.94
N GLY A 40 20.36 -10.23 1.85
CA GLY A 40 20.61 -11.47 2.58
C GLY A 40 21.99 -12.10 2.32
N LYS A 41 22.54 -11.96 1.11
CA LYS A 41 23.91 -12.42 0.79
C LYS A 41 24.97 -11.63 1.57
N ALA A 42 24.85 -10.30 1.60
CA ALA A 42 25.78 -9.44 2.32
C ALA A 42 25.67 -9.62 3.85
N LEU A 43 24.48 -9.96 4.33
CA LEU A 43 24.20 -10.22 5.74
C LEU A 43 24.53 -11.66 6.18
N GLY A 44 25.01 -12.52 5.28
CA GLY A 44 25.35 -13.91 5.62
C GLY A 44 24.16 -14.77 6.04
N ILE A 45 22.96 -14.48 5.55
CA ILE A 45 21.73 -15.21 5.91
C ILE A 45 21.77 -16.62 5.31
N SER A 46 21.54 -17.64 6.14
CA SER A 46 21.49 -19.05 5.71
C SER A 46 20.32 -19.34 4.76
N ALA A 47 20.34 -20.49 4.09
CA ALA A 47 19.26 -20.89 3.20
C ALA A 47 17.93 -21.06 3.95
N GLU A 48 17.97 -21.70 5.12
CA GLU A 48 16.83 -21.95 6.00
C GLU A 48 16.24 -20.64 6.52
N ALA A 49 17.11 -19.73 6.98
CA ALA A 49 16.70 -18.40 7.43
C ALA A 49 16.09 -17.57 6.30
N LYS A 50 16.59 -17.71 5.06
CA LYS A 50 16.02 -17.04 3.89
C LYS A 50 14.63 -17.58 3.54
N VAL A 51 14.40 -18.88 3.64
CA VAL A 51 13.06 -19.48 3.47
C VAL A 51 12.12 -18.94 4.55
N PHE A 52 12.54 -18.95 5.81
CA PHE A 52 11.74 -18.38 6.92
C PHE A 52 11.36 -16.91 6.68
N LEU A 53 12.33 -16.06 6.31
CA LEU A 53 12.09 -14.65 6.04
C LEU A 53 11.10 -14.44 4.89
N LYS A 54 11.20 -15.22 3.81
CA LYS A 54 10.25 -15.17 2.70
C LYS A 54 8.85 -15.60 3.12
N THR A 55 8.74 -16.68 3.88
CA THR A 55 7.46 -17.15 4.43
C THR A 55 6.82 -16.07 5.27
N PHE A 56 7.58 -15.45 6.19
CA PHE A 56 7.07 -14.37 7.02
C PHE A 56 6.67 -13.14 6.20
N HIS A 57 7.50 -12.75 5.22
CA HIS A 57 7.19 -11.67 4.28
C HIS A 57 5.86 -11.91 3.54
N VAL A 58 5.64 -13.14 3.06
CA VAL A 58 4.42 -13.52 2.33
C VAL A 58 3.19 -13.46 3.23
N TRP A 59 3.27 -13.93 4.47
CA TRP A 59 2.16 -13.82 5.43
C TRP A 59 1.76 -12.37 5.72
N VAL A 60 2.74 -11.48 5.95
CA VAL A 60 2.46 -10.04 6.09
C VAL A 60 1.89 -9.46 4.79
N GLY A 61 2.39 -9.94 3.64
CA GLY A 61 1.87 -9.60 2.32
C GLY A 61 0.40 -9.97 2.14
N TYR A 62 -0.03 -11.14 2.61
CA TYR A 62 -1.44 -11.53 2.58
C TYR A 62 -2.31 -10.62 3.43
N VAL A 63 -1.86 -10.25 4.64
CA VAL A 63 -2.58 -9.29 5.48
C VAL A 63 -2.75 -7.96 4.74
N MET A 64 -1.68 -7.46 4.10
CA MET A 64 -1.74 -6.23 3.31
C MET A 64 -2.71 -6.35 2.14
N VAL A 65 -2.65 -7.43 1.36
CA VAL A 65 -3.49 -7.65 0.17
C VAL A 65 -4.96 -7.77 0.58
N LEU A 66 -5.28 -8.57 1.59
CA LEU A 66 -6.66 -8.72 2.07
C LEU A 66 -7.23 -7.40 2.61
N ASN A 67 -6.42 -6.65 3.34
CA ASN A 67 -6.80 -5.32 3.83
C ASN A 67 -7.01 -4.31 2.68
N LEU A 68 -6.19 -4.38 1.64
CA LEU A 68 -6.33 -3.56 0.43
C LEU A 68 -7.59 -3.94 -0.37
N LEU A 69 -7.91 -5.23 -0.49
CA LEU A 69 -9.15 -5.71 -1.10
C LEU A 69 -10.38 -5.23 -0.32
N TRP A 70 -10.35 -5.32 1.01
CA TRP A 70 -11.41 -4.76 1.85
C TRP A 70 -11.59 -3.26 1.60
N ARG A 71 -10.48 -2.51 1.54
CA ARG A 71 -10.53 -1.09 1.21
C ARG A 71 -11.10 -0.85 -0.18
N TYR A 72 -10.85 -1.74 -1.13
CA TYR A 72 -11.43 -1.61 -2.46
C TYR A 72 -12.96 -1.67 -2.43
N LEU A 73 -13.50 -2.63 -1.68
CA LEU A 73 -14.94 -2.77 -1.46
C LEU A 73 -15.51 -1.57 -0.67
N TRP A 74 -14.81 -1.14 0.38
CA TRP A 74 -15.26 -0.03 1.24
C TRP A 74 -15.32 1.31 0.51
N GLY A 75 -14.56 1.49 -0.58
CA GLY A 75 -14.62 2.69 -1.41
C GLY A 75 -15.94 2.88 -2.18
N PHE A 76 -16.80 1.86 -2.21
CA PHE A 76 -18.14 1.98 -2.80
C PHE A 76 -19.22 2.23 -1.75
N VAL A 77 -19.18 1.49 -0.63
CA VAL A 77 -20.25 1.46 0.37
C VAL A 77 -19.98 2.30 1.62
N GLY A 78 -18.75 2.76 1.82
CA GLY A 78 -18.33 3.48 3.02
C GLY A 78 -18.95 4.87 3.16
N SER A 79 -18.51 5.57 4.21
CA SER A 79 -18.93 6.95 4.50
C SER A 79 -18.53 7.92 3.38
N ARG A 80 -19.08 9.15 3.40
CA ARG A 80 -18.84 10.19 2.37
C ARG A 80 -17.37 10.34 1.99
N TYR A 81 -16.47 10.42 2.97
CA TYR A 81 -15.04 10.60 2.77
C TYR A 81 -14.27 9.30 2.48
N ALA A 82 -14.92 8.13 2.63
CA ALA A 82 -14.34 6.84 2.25
C ALA A 82 -14.54 6.52 0.76
N ARG A 83 -15.57 7.10 0.14
CA ARG A 83 -15.96 6.79 -1.25
C ARG A 83 -14.92 7.23 -2.28
N TRP A 84 -14.83 6.50 -3.38
CA TRP A 84 -13.85 6.80 -4.43
C TRP A 84 -13.95 8.21 -5.00
N GLY A 85 -15.16 8.76 -5.12
CA GLY A 85 -15.34 10.14 -5.59
C GLY A 85 -14.69 11.19 -4.67
N ALA A 86 -14.60 10.92 -3.37
CA ALA A 86 -13.94 11.80 -2.40
C ALA A 86 -12.43 11.55 -2.30
N VAL A 87 -11.97 10.33 -2.58
CA VAL A 87 -10.58 9.91 -2.37
C VAL A 87 -9.72 10.06 -3.62
N LEU A 88 -10.25 9.76 -4.80
CA LEU A 88 -9.48 9.69 -6.04
C LEU A 88 -9.65 10.97 -6.88
N PRO A 89 -8.64 11.39 -7.66
CA PRO A 89 -8.62 12.64 -8.42
C PRO A 89 -9.39 12.55 -9.75
N PHE A 90 -10.54 11.87 -9.76
CA PHE A 90 -11.33 11.61 -10.99
C PHE A 90 -12.64 12.41 -11.05
N GLY A 91 -12.91 13.25 -10.05
CA GLY A 91 -14.10 14.10 -10.03
C GLY A 91 -14.07 15.20 -11.10
N ARG A 92 -15.25 15.57 -11.61
CA ARG A 92 -15.38 16.75 -12.49
C ARG A 92 -14.87 17.99 -11.76
N GLY A 93 -14.05 18.79 -12.44
CA GLY A 93 -13.47 20.01 -11.87
C GLY A 93 -12.20 19.81 -11.02
N TYR A 94 -11.73 18.56 -10.85
CA TYR A 94 -10.54 18.26 -10.03
C TYR A 94 -9.31 19.10 -10.40
N PHE A 95 -9.00 19.28 -11.69
CA PHE A 95 -7.85 20.07 -12.11
C PHE A 95 -8.01 21.58 -11.81
N SER A 96 -9.23 22.10 -11.84
CA SER A 96 -9.53 23.48 -11.44
C SER A 96 -9.33 23.65 -9.93
N GLU A 97 -9.85 22.71 -9.14
CA GLU A 97 -9.68 22.61 -7.69
C GLU A 97 -8.19 22.52 -7.30
N LEU A 98 -7.43 21.66 -7.98
CA LEU A 98 -5.99 21.53 -7.80
C LEU A 98 -5.26 22.85 -8.10
N GLY A 99 -5.58 23.51 -9.21
CA GLY A 99 -4.98 24.80 -9.55
C GLY A 99 -5.30 25.88 -8.50
N ALA A 100 -6.53 25.91 -7.98
CA ALA A 100 -6.93 26.81 -6.92
C ALA A 100 -6.21 26.51 -5.60
N TYR A 101 -6.02 25.23 -5.28
CA TYR A 101 -5.27 24.80 -4.10
C TYR A 101 -3.79 25.19 -4.20
N LEU A 102 -3.13 24.95 -5.34
CA LEU A 102 -1.73 25.35 -5.56
C LEU A 102 -1.54 26.87 -5.44
N ARG A 103 -2.47 27.67 -5.99
CA ARG A 103 -2.45 29.13 -5.80
C ARG A 103 -2.62 29.54 -4.33
N SER A 104 -3.47 28.83 -3.58
CA SER A 104 -3.65 29.09 -2.15
C SER A 104 -2.39 28.80 -1.33
N LEU A 105 -1.65 27.74 -1.69
CA LEU A 105 -0.36 27.43 -1.08
C LEU A 105 0.68 28.51 -1.38
N ALA A 106 0.77 28.98 -2.63
CA ALA A 106 1.68 30.05 -3.03
C ALA A 106 1.35 31.39 -2.35
N GLY A 107 0.06 31.64 -2.09
CA GLY A 107 -0.42 32.83 -1.37
C GLY A 107 -0.23 32.78 0.16
N GLY A 108 0.29 31.69 0.72
CA GLY A 108 0.51 31.55 2.17
C GLY A 108 -0.75 31.27 2.99
N GLU A 109 -1.90 31.11 2.34
CA GLU A 109 -3.20 30.88 2.97
C GLU A 109 -3.86 29.62 2.39
N PRO A 110 -3.41 28.41 2.81
CA PRO A 110 -3.90 27.15 2.27
C PRO A 110 -5.39 26.96 2.51
N ARG A 111 -6.13 26.55 1.47
CA ARG A 111 -7.53 26.13 1.61
C ARG A 111 -7.65 24.90 2.50
N ARG A 112 -8.70 24.83 3.32
CA ARG A 112 -8.95 23.71 4.25
C ARG A 112 -9.85 22.65 3.63
N TYR A 113 -9.52 21.39 3.91
CA TYR A 113 -10.29 20.22 3.50
C TYR A 113 -10.47 19.27 4.70
N LEU A 114 -11.69 18.77 4.88
CA LEU A 114 -12.01 17.73 5.84
C LEU A 114 -11.45 16.39 5.38
N GLY A 115 -11.69 16.01 4.13
CA GLY A 115 -11.11 14.82 3.52
C GLY A 115 -9.66 15.00 3.10
N HIS A 116 -9.31 14.49 1.92
CA HIS A 116 -8.02 14.73 1.30
C HIS A 116 -8.07 16.04 0.50
N ASN A 117 -7.07 16.91 0.69
CA ASN A 117 -6.84 18.02 -0.25
C ASN A 117 -6.46 17.47 -1.65
N PRO A 118 -6.49 18.28 -2.72
CA PRO A 118 -6.20 17.82 -4.07
C PRO A 118 -4.86 17.08 -4.22
N LEU A 119 -3.76 17.62 -3.68
CA LEU A 119 -2.47 16.94 -3.72
C LEU A 119 -2.49 15.60 -2.97
N GLY A 120 -3.20 15.54 -1.85
CA GLY A 120 -3.44 14.31 -1.08
C GLY A 120 -4.15 13.25 -1.92
N ARG A 121 -5.14 13.62 -2.74
CA ARG A 121 -5.86 12.69 -3.64
C ARG A 121 -4.93 12.08 -4.69
N LEU A 122 -3.99 12.85 -5.24
CA LEU A 122 -2.96 12.33 -6.16
C LEU A 122 -2.02 11.38 -5.45
N MET A 123 -1.52 11.75 -4.27
CA MET A 123 -0.63 10.89 -3.49
C MET A 123 -1.30 9.56 -3.14
N VAL A 124 -2.57 9.61 -2.72
CA VAL A 124 -3.35 8.40 -2.43
C VAL A 124 -3.52 7.54 -3.68
N LEU A 125 -3.84 8.11 -4.85
CA LEU A 125 -3.89 7.37 -6.11
C LEU A 125 -2.56 6.65 -6.40
N VAL A 126 -1.44 7.37 -6.28
CA VAL A 126 -0.10 6.80 -6.48
C VAL A 126 0.16 5.63 -5.53
N LEU A 127 -0.13 5.79 -4.23
CA LEU A 127 0.04 4.73 -3.24
C LEU A 127 -0.84 3.52 -3.54
N PHE A 128 -2.11 3.71 -3.93
CA PHE A 128 -2.99 2.60 -4.30
C PHE A 128 -2.47 1.81 -5.50
N VAL A 129 -2.00 2.51 -6.55
CA VAL A 129 -1.40 1.86 -7.72
C VAL A 129 -0.16 1.06 -7.32
N LEU A 130 0.78 1.68 -6.59
CA LEU A 130 2.02 1.04 -6.18
C LEU A 130 1.77 -0.17 -5.27
N LEU A 131 0.88 -0.04 -4.27
CA LEU A 131 0.52 -1.16 -3.38
C LEU A 131 -0.15 -2.31 -4.14
N THR A 132 -0.95 -2.01 -5.16
CA THR A 132 -1.58 -3.04 -6.01
C THR A 132 -0.54 -3.78 -6.82
N VAL A 133 0.36 -3.06 -7.50
CA VAL A 133 1.41 -3.69 -8.29
C VAL A 133 2.35 -4.50 -7.38
N GLN A 134 2.71 -3.98 -6.21
CA GLN A 134 3.50 -4.69 -5.21
C GLN A 134 2.80 -5.96 -4.74
N GLY A 135 1.50 -5.89 -4.44
CA GLY A 135 0.70 -7.03 -4.02
C GLY A 135 0.58 -8.10 -5.11
N VAL A 136 0.25 -7.72 -6.35
CA VAL A 136 0.11 -8.65 -7.48
C VAL A 136 1.43 -9.35 -7.78
N THR A 137 2.52 -8.59 -7.92
CA THR A 137 3.86 -9.18 -8.13
C THR A 137 4.27 -10.06 -6.95
N GLY A 138 3.97 -9.65 -5.72
CA GLY A 138 4.22 -10.42 -4.50
C GLY A 138 3.50 -11.76 -4.46
N LEU A 139 2.23 -11.83 -4.90
CA LEU A 139 1.48 -13.09 -5.01
C LEU A 139 2.08 -14.05 -6.05
N VAL A 140 2.59 -13.52 -7.16
CA VAL A 140 3.33 -14.32 -8.15
C VAL A 140 4.61 -14.87 -7.52
N LEU A 141 5.37 -14.01 -6.83
CA LEU A 141 6.61 -14.42 -6.17
C LEU A 141 6.38 -15.43 -5.05
N ALA A 142 5.29 -15.30 -4.28
CA ALA A 142 4.88 -16.28 -3.27
C ALA A 142 4.70 -17.68 -3.88
N GLY A 143 4.06 -17.74 -5.06
CA GLY A 143 3.89 -18.98 -5.81
C GLY A 143 5.23 -19.53 -6.34
N THR A 144 6.09 -18.69 -6.90
CA THR A 144 7.35 -19.14 -7.52
C THR A 144 8.49 -19.41 -6.56
N ASP A 145 8.49 -18.79 -5.37
CA ASP A 145 9.61 -18.88 -4.44
C ASP A 145 9.39 -19.92 -3.35
N ILE A 146 8.15 -20.10 -2.90
CA ILE A 146 7.80 -20.95 -1.77
C ILE A 146 6.53 -21.77 -2.00
N TYR A 147 5.98 -21.80 -3.22
CA TYR A 147 4.78 -22.55 -3.58
C TYR A 147 3.53 -22.18 -2.76
N TYR A 148 3.41 -20.92 -2.36
CA TYR A 148 2.28 -20.45 -1.56
C TYR A 148 1.09 -19.98 -2.42
N PRO A 149 -0.16 -20.08 -1.90
CA PRO A 149 -1.36 -19.64 -2.62
C PRO A 149 -1.33 -18.16 -3.10
N PRO A 150 -2.15 -17.79 -4.09
CA PRO A 150 -3.08 -18.64 -4.85
C PRO A 150 -2.40 -19.44 -5.97
N LEU A 151 -1.19 -19.07 -6.39
CA LEU A 151 -0.53 -19.67 -7.56
C LEU A 151 0.38 -20.85 -7.21
N GLY A 152 0.70 -21.05 -5.94
CA GLY A 152 1.67 -22.03 -5.45
C GLY A 152 1.44 -23.45 -5.95
N GLY A 153 0.21 -23.95 -5.87
CA GLY A 153 -0.12 -25.30 -6.37
C GLY A 153 0.05 -25.44 -7.88
N TRP A 154 -0.27 -24.41 -8.65
CA TRP A 154 -0.04 -24.39 -10.10
C TRP A 154 1.46 -24.37 -10.44
N ILE A 155 2.25 -23.55 -9.73
CA ILE A 155 3.70 -23.51 -9.92
C ILE A 155 4.35 -24.82 -9.49
N ALA A 156 3.96 -25.40 -8.36
CA ALA A 156 4.46 -26.70 -7.91
C ALA A 156 4.14 -27.80 -8.93
N GLY A 157 2.91 -27.83 -9.45
CA GLY A 157 2.51 -28.79 -10.48
C GLY A 157 3.26 -28.62 -11.80
N TRP A 158 3.65 -27.39 -12.13
CA TRP A 158 4.46 -27.12 -13.31
C TRP A 158 5.91 -27.62 -13.16
N VAL A 159 6.53 -27.41 -12.00
CA VAL A 159 7.97 -27.68 -11.81
C VAL A 159 8.28 -29.06 -11.23
N ALA A 160 7.30 -29.80 -10.72
CA ALA A 160 7.52 -31.15 -10.20
C ALA A 160 8.06 -32.11 -11.28
N ALA A 161 9.04 -32.94 -10.93
CA ALA A 161 9.55 -33.96 -11.84
C ALA A 161 8.49 -35.05 -12.12
N ALA A 162 8.67 -35.81 -13.21
CA ALA A 162 7.73 -36.87 -13.58
C ALA A 162 7.55 -37.89 -12.45
N GLY A 163 6.30 -38.12 -12.03
CA GLY A 163 5.95 -39.05 -10.95
C GLY A 163 6.11 -38.49 -9.53
N VAL A 164 6.56 -37.23 -9.37
CA VAL A 164 6.63 -36.53 -8.08
C VAL A 164 5.29 -35.89 -7.78
N ASP A 165 4.77 -36.08 -6.56
CA ASP A 165 3.65 -35.30 -6.05
C ASP A 165 4.08 -33.83 -5.85
N PRO A 166 3.43 -32.84 -6.51
CA PRO A 166 3.74 -31.43 -6.30
C PRO A 166 3.70 -30.96 -4.84
N ALA A 167 2.89 -31.60 -3.99
CA ALA A 167 2.82 -31.29 -2.56
C ALA A 167 4.09 -31.69 -1.78
N ALA A 168 4.93 -32.57 -2.33
CA ALA A 168 6.19 -32.99 -1.73
C ALA A 168 7.34 -32.01 -1.98
N LEU A 169 7.16 -31.00 -2.83
CA LEU A 169 8.19 -30.00 -3.11
C LEU A 169 8.48 -29.12 -1.89
N VAL A 170 9.76 -28.98 -1.57
CA VAL A 170 10.21 -28.14 -0.45
C VAL A 170 10.86 -26.86 -1.00
N PRO A 171 10.46 -25.66 -0.54
CA PRO A 171 11.10 -24.42 -0.96
C PRO A 171 12.62 -24.42 -0.73
N GLY A 172 13.39 -24.15 -1.78
CA GLY A 172 14.86 -24.14 -1.74
C GLY A 172 15.50 -25.49 -2.06
N ASP A 173 14.75 -26.59 -2.01
CA ASP A 173 15.17 -27.89 -2.51
C ASP A 173 14.82 -28.03 -4.00
N LYS A 174 15.78 -28.51 -4.78
CA LYS A 174 15.66 -28.73 -6.23
C LYS A 174 15.81 -30.20 -6.62
N THR A 175 15.89 -31.11 -5.66
CA THR A 175 16.08 -32.54 -5.94
C THR A 175 14.87 -33.17 -6.63
N LEU A 176 13.66 -32.65 -6.36
CA LEU A 176 12.39 -33.16 -6.86
C LEU A 176 11.77 -32.33 -8.00
N VAL A 177 12.50 -31.32 -8.51
CA VAL A 177 12.01 -30.47 -9.61
C VAL A 177 12.59 -30.92 -10.95
N ASP A 178 11.80 -30.83 -12.00
CA ASP A 178 12.30 -30.97 -13.37
C ASP A 178 13.19 -29.76 -13.73
N PRO A 179 14.45 -29.98 -14.17
CA PRO A 179 15.37 -28.88 -14.44
C PRO A 179 14.90 -27.94 -15.56
N ALA A 180 14.27 -28.46 -16.61
CA ALA A 180 13.83 -27.65 -17.75
C ALA A 180 12.61 -26.79 -17.38
N ALA A 181 11.62 -27.38 -16.67
CA ALA A 181 10.48 -26.67 -16.14
C ALA A 181 10.88 -25.63 -15.09
N TRP A 182 11.87 -25.94 -14.25
CA TRP A 182 12.42 -24.99 -13.28
C TRP A 182 13.04 -23.77 -13.98
N GLU A 183 13.87 -23.96 -15.00
CA GLU A 183 14.46 -22.86 -15.77
C GLU A 183 13.38 -22.02 -16.48
N ALA A 184 12.37 -22.65 -17.07
CA ALA A 184 11.25 -21.96 -17.68
C ALA A 184 10.46 -21.13 -16.64
N MET A 185 10.25 -21.65 -15.44
CA MET A 185 9.64 -20.93 -14.32
C MET A 185 10.49 -19.75 -13.88
N ARG A 186 11.81 -19.91 -13.79
CA ARG A 186 12.73 -18.81 -13.46
C ARG A 186 12.69 -17.70 -14.50
N ALA A 187 12.54 -18.05 -15.79
CA ALA A 187 12.35 -17.08 -16.87
C ALA A 187 11.01 -16.33 -16.72
N PHE A 188 9.91 -17.05 -16.46
CA PHE A 188 8.59 -16.45 -16.19
C PHE A 188 8.61 -15.50 -14.99
N ARG A 189 9.27 -15.90 -13.90
CA ARG A 189 9.38 -15.15 -12.65
C ARG A 189 10.18 -13.86 -12.79
N LYS A 190 11.20 -13.83 -13.65
CA LYS A 190 12.17 -12.73 -13.77
C LYS A 190 11.53 -11.33 -13.88
N PRO A 191 10.59 -11.06 -14.81
CA PRO A 191 9.95 -9.74 -14.90
C PRO A 191 9.22 -9.35 -13.61
N TYR A 192 8.59 -10.30 -12.91
CA TYR A 192 7.84 -10.01 -11.67
C TYR A 192 8.77 -9.63 -10.52
N ILE A 193 9.89 -10.35 -10.33
CA ILE A 193 10.83 -9.95 -9.26
C ILE A 193 11.45 -8.59 -9.56
N THR A 194 11.83 -8.35 -10.81
CA THR A 194 12.37 -7.04 -11.20
C THR A 194 11.33 -5.96 -10.88
N LEU A 195 10.10 -6.08 -11.38
CA LEU A 195 9.06 -5.09 -11.09
C LEU A 195 8.80 -4.93 -9.58
N HIS A 196 8.77 -6.02 -8.81
CA HIS A 196 8.58 -5.99 -7.35
C HIS A 196 9.67 -5.21 -6.63
N GLU A 197 10.93 -5.34 -7.06
CA GLU A 197 12.08 -4.59 -6.52
C GLU A 197 12.03 -3.10 -6.91
N TRP A 198 11.73 -2.78 -8.18
CA TRP A 198 11.61 -1.39 -8.61
C TRP A 198 10.46 -0.68 -7.90
N VAL A 199 9.28 -1.32 -7.82
CA VAL A 199 8.12 -0.77 -7.12
C VAL A 199 8.39 -0.66 -5.63
N PHE A 200 9.14 -1.59 -5.02
CA PHE A 200 9.57 -1.48 -3.62
C PHE A 200 10.31 -0.15 -3.35
N PHE A 201 11.29 0.23 -4.19
CA PHE A 201 12.04 1.47 -3.99
C PHE A 201 11.18 2.71 -4.25
N VAL A 202 10.35 2.70 -5.31
CA VAL A 202 9.44 3.81 -5.61
C VAL A 202 8.40 3.98 -4.50
N LEU A 203 7.81 2.88 -4.02
CA LEU A 203 6.86 2.87 -2.91
C LEU A 203 7.49 3.37 -1.61
N SER A 204 8.75 3.01 -1.34
CA SER A 204 9.49 3.53 -0.18
C SER A 204 9.64 5.04 -0.25
N GLY A 205 10.08 5.57 -1.39
CA GLY A 205 10.19 7.02 -1.60
C GLY A 205 8.84 7.74 -1.51
N ALA A 206 7.80 7.16 -2.10
CA ALA A 206 6.43 7.65 -2.04
C ALA A 206 5.87 7.68 -0.61
N ALA A 207 6.12 6.64 0.18
CA ALA A 207 5.69 6.56 1.57
C ALA A 207 6.42 7.60 2.44
N LEU A 208 7.73 7.79 2.24
CA LEU A 208 8.50 8.83 2.93
C LEU A 208 7.99 10.23 2.59
N LEU A 209 7.77 10.50 1.30
CA LEU A 209 7.22 11.78 0.84
C LEU A 209 5.83 12.03 1.44
N HIS A 210 4.98 11.01 1.48
CA HIS A 210 3.65 11.08 2.07
C HIS A 210 3.71 11.44 3.57
N ILE A 211 4.55 10.74 4.34
CA ILE A 211 4.73 11.01 5.78
C ILE A 211 5.28 12.43 5.98
N LEU A 212 6.29 12.84 5.21
CA LEU A 212 6.86 14.19 5.29
C LEU A 212 5.79 15.26 4.98
N ALA A 213 5.00 15.06 3.94
CA ALA A 213 3.92 15.98 3.57
C ALA A 213 2.86 16.08 4.68
N VAL A 214 2.46 14.96 5.30
CA VAL A 214 1.53 14.96 6.43
C VAL A 214 2.12 15.71 7.63
N VAL A 215 3.39 15.48 7.98
CA VAL A 215 4.05 16.17 9.10
C VAL A 215 4.13 17.68 8.83
N ILE A 216 4.54 18.09 7.63
CA ILE A 216 4.63 19.50 7.24
C ILE A 216 3.24 20.16 7.28
N SER A 217 2.21 19.51 6.73
CA SER A 217 0.84 20.02 6.77
C SER A 217 0.30 20.06 8.19
N GLU A 218 0.57 19.07 9.04
CA GLU A 218 0.15 19.11 10.46
C GLU A 218 0.75 20.33 11.17
N ILE A 219 2.05 20.60 10.98
CA ILE A 219 2.75 21.72 11.62
C ILE A 219 2.25 23.08 11.10
N LYS A 220 2.06 23.20 9.78
CA LYS A 220 1.69 24.47 9.13
C LYS A 220 0.19 24.77 9.22
N GLU A 221 -0.64 23.75 9.08
CA GLU A 221 -2.09 23.89 8.94
C GLU A 221 -2.83 23.62 10.24
N ARG A 222 -2.22 22.90 11.21
CA ARG A 222 -2.81 22.53 12.50
C ARG A 222 -4.23 21.94 12.36
N SER A 223 -4.42 21.18 11.28
CA SER A 223 -5.73 20.68 10.86
C SER A 223 -6.11 19.32 11.48
N GLY A 224 -5.29 18.80 12.40
CA GLY A 224 -5.55 17.55 13.11
C GLY A 224 -5.60 16.35 12.17
N LEU A 225 -4.70 16.27 11.18
CA LEU A 225 -4.66 15.19 10.20
C LEU A 225 -4.36 13.86 10.90
N VAL A 226 -3.33 13.85 11.75
CA VAL A 226 -2.88 12.64 12.45
C VAL A 226 -3.88 12.22 13.52
N SER A 227 -4.37 13.17 14.32
CA SER A 227 -5.35 12.88 15.38
C SER A 227 -6.67 12.36 14.80
N ALA A 228 -7.12 12.91 13.67
CA ALA A 228 -8.29 12.39 12.97
C ALA A 228 -8.12 10.92 12.54
N MET A 229 -6.91 10.47 12.22
CA MET A 229 -6.66 9.06 11.90
C MET A 229 -6.71 8.13 13.13
N ILE A 230 -6.75 8.68 14.34
CA ILE A 230 -6.98 7.94 15.58
C ILE A 230 -8.47 7.93 15.93
N HIS A 231 -9.05 9.12 16.16
CA HIS A 231 -10.42 9.22 16.68
C HIS A 231 -11.51 9.38 15.60
N GLY A 232 -11.15 9.84 14.39
CA GLY A 232 -12.06 9.96 13.25
C GLY A 232 -12.71 11.33 13.04
N TYR A 233 -12.32 12.34 13.82
CA TYR A 233 -12.93 13.67 13.80
C TYR A 233 -11.91 14.75 13.44
N LYS A 234 -12.38 15.84 12.82
CA LYS A 234 -11.58 17.06 12.59
C LYS A 234 -12.35 18.29 13.07
N THR A 235 -11.62 19.25 13.61
CA THR A 235 -12.14 20.55 14.05
C THR A 235 -11.30 21.63 13.35
N PRO A 236 -11.60 21.95 12.09
CA PRO A 236 -10.77 22.85 11.31
C PRO A 236 -10.86 24.28 11.87
N ASP A 237 -9.74 25.01 11.82
CA ASP A 237 -9.61 26.40 12.27
C ASP A 237 -10.34 27.40 11.34
N ARG A 238 -10.74 26.95 10.15
CA ARG A 238 -11.41 27.73 9.12
C ARG A 238 -12.40 26.86 8.36
N LYS A 239 -13.34 27.53 7.69
CA LYS A 239 -14.36 26.88 6.85
C LYS A 239 -13.70 25.95 5.80
N PRO A 240 -13.98 24.63 5.84
CA PRO A 240 -13.47 23.72 4.84
C PRO A 240 -14.29 23.76 3.54
N GLU A 241 -13.60 23.54 2.42
CA GLU A 241 -14.16 23.57 1.06
C GLU A 241 -15.14 22.42 0.81
N ASP A 242 -14.92 21.27 1.45
CA ASP A 242 -15.65 20.01 1.25
C ASP A 242 -16.59 19.69 2.41
N ARG A 243 -17.11 20.70 3.12
CA ARG A 243 -18.09 20.47 4.19
C ARG A 243 -19.36 19.77 3.68
N PRO A 244 -20.03 18.97 4.52
CA PRO A 244 -21.40 18.53 4.25
C PRO A 244 -22.32 19.75 4.12
N GLU A 245 -23.32 19.66 3.25
CA GLU A 245 -24.45 20.61 3.22
C GLU A 245 -25.38 20.37 4.42
#